data_AF-A0A6N7PJ89-F1
#
_entry.id   AF-A0A6N7PJ89-F1
#
_cell.length_a   1.000
_cell.length_b   1.000
_cell.length_c   1.000
_cell.angle_alpha   90.00
_cell.angle_beta   90.00
_cell.angle_gamma   90.00
#
_symmetry.space_group_name_H-M   'P 1'
#
loop_
_entity.id
_entity.type
_entity.pdbx_description
1 polymer ?
#
loop_
_entity_poly.entity_id
_entity_poly.type
_entity_poly.pdbx_seq_one_letter_code
_entity_poly.pdbx_strand_id
1 'polypeptide(L)'
;MKSIKKSKHTLKELAEAHIFPHGLSPEEKAKEDKELWALRKEMLENRSVEDQIMGGVLQLKFLLEDYIISTVYEEEHHFGYYLAFYIRVIQKKQKEFAEEISIDETRLSRIINKKESPNEELFVRLELHSKNIIPALYWYKLSEKVKAHNIRTNDTLRETERKFVLKTI
;
A
#
# COMPACT_ATOMS: atom_id res chain seq x y z
N MET A 1 37.67 32.98 2.28
CA MET A 1 37.34 31.86 1.37
C MET A 1 36.29 30.98 2.04
N LYS A 2 35.01 31.06 1.64
CA LYS A 2 33.96 30.15 2.14
C LYS A 2 33.93 28.92 1.25
N SER A 3 34.18 27.77 1.87
CA SER A 3 34.18 26.44 1.25
C SER A 3 32.78 26.11 0.70
N ILE A 4 32.67 25.97 -0.63
CA ILE A 4 31.46 25.50 -1.31
C ILE A 4 31.43 23.98 -1.13
N LYS A 5 30.45 23.49 -0.35
CA LYS A 5 30.17 22.05 -0.22
C LYS A 5 29.99 21.45 -1.62
N LYS A 6 30.77 20.41 -1.95
CA LYS A 6 30.64 19.65 -3.20
C LYS A 6 29.22 19.09 -3.30
N SER A 7 28.43 19.65 -4.23
CA SER A 7 27.14 19.10 -4.65
C SER A 7 27.35 17.68 -5.17
N LYS A 8 26.53 16.73 -4.73
CA LYS A 8 26.55 15.32 -5.18
C LYS A 8 26.03 15.14 -6.62
N HIS A 9 25.61 16.22 -7.27
CA HIS A 9 24.97 16.21 -8.58
C HIS A 9 25.82 16.88 -9.64
N THR A 10 25.85 16.28 -10.83
CA THR A 10 26.54 16.87 -11.99
C THR A 10 25.84 18.17 -12.42
N LEU A 11 26.58 19.08 -13.07
CA LEU A 11 26.01 20.33 -13.61
C LEU A 11 24.87 20.06 -14.60
N LYS A 12 24.93 18.91 -15.29
CA LYS A 12 23.88 18.43 -16.20
C LYS A 12 22.62 18.01 -15.45
N GLU A 13 22.74 17.24 -14.37
CA GLU A 13 21.60 16.88 -13.51
C GLU A 13 20.93 18.11 -12.89
N LEU A 14 21.72 19.12 -12.50
CA LEU A 14 21.20 20.38 -11.97
C LEU A 14 20.47 21.21 -13.04
N ALA A 15 20.89 21.13 -14.30
CA ALA A 15 20.23 21.80 -15.43
C ALA A 15 18.95 21.07 -15.86
N GLU A 16 18.94 19.74 -15.84
CA GLU A 16 17.75 18.93 -16.15
C GLU A 16 16.68 19.02 -15.03
N ALA A 17 17.10 19.19 -13.77
CA ALA A 17 16.21 19.45 -12.65
C ALA A 17 15.78 20.92 -12.51
N HIS A 18 16.21 21.80 -13.43
CA HIS A 18 15.90 23.22 -13.35
C HIS A 18 14.43 23.47 -13.72
N ILE A 19 13.59 23.58 -12.69
CA ILE A 19 12.20 24.03 -12.84
C ILE A 19 12.23 25.54 -13.04
N PHE A 20 11.85 26.01 -14.23
CA PHE A 20 11.75 27.44 -14.49
C PHE A 20 10.72 28.08 -13.55
N PRO A 21 11.05 29.21 -12.90
CA PRO A 21 10.08 29.92 -12.08
C PRO A 21 8.92 30.39 -12.94
N HIS A 22 7.70 30.33 -12.40
CA HIS A 22 6.44 30.61 -13.11
C HIS A 22 6.34 32.04 -13.69
N GLY A 23 7.27 32.95 -13.38
CA GLY A 23 7.29 34.31 -13.94
C GLY A 23 6.20 35.26 -13.40
N LEU A 24 5.17 34.73 -12.74
CA LEU A 24 4.06 35.49 -12.15
C LEU A 24 4.48 36.37 -10.98
N SER A 25 3.88 37.56 -10.88
CA SER A 25 3.91 38.37 -9.67
C SER A 25 3.17 37.65 -8.51
N PRO A 26 3.41 38.03 -7.25
CA PRO A 26 2.72 37.43 -6.11
C PRO A 26 1.19 37.51 -6.19
N GLU A 27 0.64 38.58 -6.75
CA GLU A 27 -0.79 38.80 -6.89
C GLU A 27 -1.39 37.93 -8.00
N GLU A 28 -0.74 37.86 -9.15
CA GLU A 28 -1.14 36.98 -10.27
C GLU A 28 -1.08 35.51 -9.84
N LYS A 29 -0.01 35.11 -9.14
CA LYS A 29 0.10 33.76 -8.57
C LYS A 29 -1.04 33.44 -7.62
N ALA A 30 -1.37 34.35 -6.69
CA ALA A 30 -2.45 34.12 -5.73
C ALA A 30 -3.82 34.00 -6.42
N LYS A 31 -4.02 34.68 -7.55
CA LYS A 31 -5.22 34.56 -8.37
C LYS A 31 -5.25 33.23 -9.12
N GLU A 32 -4.17 32.88 -9.80
CA GLU A 32 -4.05 31.61 -10.54
C GLU A 32 -4.14 30.39 -9.62
N ASP A 33 -3.53 30.43 -8.43
CA ASP A 33 -3.64 29.35 -7.44
C ASP A 33 -5.09 29.13 -6.99
N LYS A 34 -5.87 30.21 -6.84
CA LYS A 34 -7.30 30.13 -6.53
C LYS A 34 -8.11 29.54 -7.67
N GLU A 35 -7.85 29.96 -8.90
CA GLU A 35 -8.50 29.42 -10.10
C GLU A 35 -8.18 27.94 -10.30
N LEU A 36 -6.90 27.56 -10.15
CA LEU A 36 -6.45 26.18 -10.21
C LEU A 36 -7.08 25.32 -9.10
N TRP A 37 -7.19 25.86 -7.88
CA TRP A 37 -7.86 25.18 -6.78
C TRP A 37 -9.35 24.99 -7.05
N ALA A 38 -10.03 26.01 -7.60
CA ALA A 38 -11.44 25.92 -7.97
C ALA A 38 -11.67 24.84 -9.05
N LEU A 39 -10.84 24.79 -10.09
CA LEU A 39 -10.90 23.76 -11.11
C LEU A 39 -10.63 22.36 -10.53
N ARG A 40 -9.62 22.22 -9.67
CA ARG A 40 -9.34 20.95 -8.98
C ARG A 40 -10.51 20.51 -8.11
N LYS A 41 -11.15 21.46 -7.43
CA LYS A 41 -12.32 21.20 -6.58
C LYS A 41 -13.51 20.74 -7.42
N GLU A 42 -13.80 21.41 -8.53
CA GLU A 42 -14.86 21.00 -9.46
C GLU A 42 -14.60 19.58 -10.01
N MET A 43 -13.35 19.28 -10.41
CA MET A 43 -12.97 17.94 -10.83
C MET A 43 -13.11 16.89 -9.73
N LEU A 44 -12.90 17.26 -8.46
CA LEU A 44 -13.09 16.37 -7.31
C LEU A 44 -14.57 16.11 -7.04
N GLU A 45 -15.40 17.15 -7.13
CA GLU A 45 -16.85 17.08 -6.90
C GLU A 45 -17.56 16.30 -8.00
N ASN A 46 -17.08 16.38 -9.25
CA ASN A 46 -17.68 15.73 -10.42
C ASN A 46 -17.14 14.33 -10.72
N ARG A 47 -16.33 13.72 -9.83
CA ARG A 47 -15.83 12.35 -10.05
C ARG A 47 -16.96 11.33 -10.02
N SER A 48 -16.93 10.40 -10.97
CA SER A 48 -17.78 9.21 -10.93
C SER A 48 -17.48 8.34 -9.71
N VAL A 49 -18.45 7.54 -9.28
CA VAL A 49 -18.26 6.58 -8.18
C VAL A 49 -17.18 5.56 -8.56
N GLU A 50 -17.14 5.15 -9.83
CA GLU A 50 -16.14 4.25 -10.37
C GLU A 50 -14.73 4.82 -10.27
N ASP A 51 -14.53 6.11 -10.58
CA ASP A 51 -13.24 6.78 -10.45
C ASP A 51 -12.80 6.90 -8.99
N GLN A 52 -13.74 7.13 -8.08
CA GLN A 52 -13.47 7.16 -6.65
C GLN A 52 -13.01 5.79 -6.14
N ILE A 53 -13.71 4.72 -6.53
CA ILE A 53 -13.34 3.33 -6.19
C ILE A 53 -11.97 3.02 -6.77
N MET A 54 -11.75 3.29 -8.06
CA MET A 54 -10.48 3.07 -8.74
C MET A 54 -9.32 3.78 -8.02
N GLY A 55 -9.50 5.06 -7.68
CA GLY A 55 -8.52 5.83 -6.93
C GLY A 55 -8.22 5.22 -5.55
N GLY A 56 -9.25 4.74 -4.85
CA GLY A 56 -9.08 4.08 -3.56
C GLY A 56 -8.36 2.72 -3.66
N VAL A 57 -8.62 1.94 -4.72
CA VAL A 57 -7.94 0.65 -4.94
C VAL A 57 -6.47 0.89 -5.30
N LEU A 58 -6.18 1.91 -6.10
CA LEU A 58 -4.80 2.34 -6.39
C LEU A 58 -4.08 2.82 -5.12
N GLN A 59 -4.74 3.61 -4.28
CA GLN A 59 -4.19 4.03 -2.99
C GLN A 59 -3.85 2.81 -2.13
N LEU A 60 -4.76 1.85 -2.03
CA LEU A 60 -4.52 0.60 -1.30
C LEU A 60 -3.31 -0.16 -1.86
N LYS A 61 -3.19 -0.24 -3.19
CA LYS A 61 -2.05 -0.89 -3.84
C LYS A 61 -0.72 -0.28 -3.38
N PHE A 62 -0.61 1.05 -3.37
CA PHE A 62 0.61 1.73 -2.93
C PHE A 62 0.88 1.50 -1.44
N LEU A 63 -0.16 1.56 -0.59
CA LEU A 63 -0.01 1.26 0.84
C LEU A 63 0.48 -0.18 1.09
N LEU A 64 -0.01 -1.14 0.30
CA LEU A 64 0.47 -2.53 0.34
C LEU A 64 1.93 -2.61 -0.08
N GLU A 65 2.30 -1.97 -1.18
CA GLU A 65 3.65 -1.98 -1.72
C GLU A 65 4.67 -1.42 -0.71
N ASP A 66 4.38 -0.24 -0.16
CA ASP A 66 5.22 0.42 0.85
C ASP A 66 5.41 -0.48 2.07
N TYR A 67 4.32 -1.09 2.57
CA TYR A 67 4.40 -1.93 3.75
C TYR A 67 5.11 -3.26 3.50
N ILE A 68 4.89 -3.89 2.34
CA ILE A 68 5.57 -5.13 1.93
C ILE A 68 7.09 -4.90 1.84
N ILE A 69 7.52 -3.77 1.27
CA ILE A 69 8.94 -3.42 1.11
C ILE A 69 9.57 -3.02 2.45
N SER A 70 8.81 -2.45 3.38
CA SER A 70 9.30 -2.06 4.70
C SER A 70 9.93 -3.24 5.45
N THR A 71 11.01 -2.99 6.19
CA THR A 71 11.61 -3.99 7.10
C THR A 71 10.97 -3.99 8.49
N VAL A 72 10.13 -2.99 8.76
CA VAL A 72 9.37 -2.82 9.99
C VAL A 72 8.13 -3.71 9.92
N TYR A 73 7.82 -4.34 11.05
CA TYR A 73 6.61 -5.11 11.25
C TYR A 73 5.72 -4.34 12.21
N GLU A 74 4.46 -4.16 11.82
CA GLU A 74 3.45 -3.49 12.62
C GLU A 74 2.25 -4.41 12.76
N GLU A 75 1.88 -4.75 14.00
CA GLU A 75 0.84 -5.75 14.28
C GLU A 75 -0.54 -5.30 13.78
N GLU A 76 -0.79 -3.99 13.74
CA GLU A 76 -2.03 -3.39 13.23
C GLU A 76 -2.15 -3.51 11.72
N HIS A 77 -1.03 -3.54 11.00
CA HIS A 77 -0.95 -3.65 9.55
C HIS A 77 -0.95 -5.12 9.11
N HIS A 78 -1.99 -5.86 9.48
CA HIS A 78 -2.16 -7.27 9.14
C HIS A 78 -3.09 -7.47 7.93
N PHE A 79 -3.14 -8.69 7.37
CA PHE A 79 -3.97 -9.02 6.21
C PHE A 79 -5.43 -8.54 6.34
N GLY A 80 -6.08 -8.88 7.46
CA GLY A 80 -7.45 -8.46 7.75
C GLY A 80 -7.69 -6.96 7.77
N TYR A 81 -6.70 -6.15 8.19
CA TYR A 81 -6.79 -4.68 8.17
C TYR A 81 -6.91 -4.15 6.73
N TYR A 82 -6.01 -4.60 5.84
CA TYR A 82 -6.03 -4.20 4.44
C TYR A 82 -7.23 -4.76 3.68
N LEU A 83 -7.70 -5.96 4.04
CA LEU A 83 -8.94 -6.53 3.49
C LEU A 83 -10.17 -5.69 3.87
N ALA A 84 -10.27 -5.27 5.14
CA ALA A 84 -11.35 -4.38 5.57
C ALA A 84 -11.27 -3.01 4.86
N PHE A 85 -10.06 -2.49 4.64
CA PHE A 85 -9.84 -1.28 3.84
C PHE A 85 -10.34 -1.46 2.41
N TYR A 86 -10.01 -2.59 1.77
CA TYR A 86 -10.46 -2.92 0.42
C TYR A 86 -11.98 -2.94 0.30
N ILE A 87 -12.67 -3.64 1.21
CA ILE A 87 -14.14 -3.73 1.26
C ILE A 87 -14.77 -2.34 1.40
N ARG A 88 -14.17 -1.49 2.25
CA ARG A 88 -14.61 -0.10 2.43
C ARG A 88 -14.43 0.73 1.16
N VAL A 89 -13.30 0.58 0.46
CA VAL A 89 -13.00 1.31 -0.78
C VAL A 89 -13.99 0.98 -1.89
N ILE A 90 -14.35 -0.29 -2.06
CA ILE A 90 -15.34 -0.71 -3.06
C ILE A 90 -16.79 -0.44 -2.63
N GLN A 91 -16.98 0.18 -1.45
CA GLN A 91 -18.27 0.59 -0.90
C GLN A 91 -19.27 -0.57 -0.74
N LYS A 92 -18.76 -1.76 -0.40
CA LYS A 92 -19.59 -2.96 -0.22
C LYS A 92 -19.79 -3.29 1.25
N LYS A 93 -20.94 -3.87 1.57
CA LYS A 93 -21.10 -4.56 2.86
C LYS A 93 -20.32 -5.87 2.82
N GLN A 94 -19.89 -6.32 4.00
CA GLN A 94 -19.13 -7.56 4.13
C GLN A 94 -19.85 -8.77 3.53
N LYS A 95 -21.18 -8.88 3.74
CA LYS A 95 -22.01 -9.94 3.15
C LYS A 95 -22.01 -9.91 1.62
N GLU A 96 -22.24 -8.73 1.03
CA GLU A 96 -22.27 -8.55 -0.42
C GLU A 96 -20.92 -8.92 -1.04
N PHE A 97 -19.83 -8.45 -0.43
CA PHE A 97 -18.49 -8.79 -0.87
C PHE A 97 -18.20 -10.28 -0.73
N ALA A 98 -18.63 -10.93 0.36
CA ALA A 98 -18.46 -12.35 0.57
C ALA A 98 -19.09 -13.18 -0.57
N GLU A 99 -20.29 -12.79 -0.99
CA GLU A 99 -21.00 -13.37 -2.14
C GLU A 99 -20.21 -13.15 -3.45
N GLU A 100 -19.73 -11.93 -3.71
CA GLU A 100 -18.96 -11.56 -4.93
C GLU A 100 -17.68 -12.38 -5.12
N ILE A 101 -16.97 -12.71 -4.02
CA ILE A 101 -15.75 -13.54 -4.07
C ILE A 101 -15.98 -14.99 -3.61
N SER A 102 -17.24 -15.44 -3.52
CA SER A 102 -17.61 -16.81 -3.20
C SER A 102 -16.92 -17.36 -1.92
N ILE A 103 -16.94 -16.57 -0.85
CA ILE A 103 -16.45 -16.96 0.48
C ILE A 103 -17.61 -16.90 1.48
N ASP A 104 -17.60 -17.78 2.47
CA ASP A 104 -18.54 -17.70 3.58
C ASP A 104 -18.34 -16.41 4.40
N GLU A 105 -19.43 -15.75 4.79
CA GLU A 105 -19.40 -14.48 5.53
C GLU A 105 -18.72 -14.64 6.90
N THR A 106 -18.94 -15.75 7.59
CA THR A 106 -18.32 -16.05 8.88
C THR A 106 -16.83 -16.25 8.72
N ARG A 107 -16.41 -16.99 7.68
CA ARG A 107 -15.01 -17.17 7.31
C ARG A 107 -14.34 -15.84 7.02
N LEU A 108 -14.96 -14.99 6.20
CA LEU A 108 -14.46 -13.66 5.90
C LEU A 108 -14.28 -12.82 7.17
N SER A 109 -15.25 -12.87 8.09
CA SER A 109 -15.19 -12.19 9.38
C SER A 109 -14.02 -12.68 10.24
N ARG A 110 -13.79 -13.99 10.29
CA ARG A 110 -12.65 -14.56 11.01
C ARG A 110 -11.32 -14.13 10.44
N ILE A 111 -11.18 -14.06 9.11
CA ILE A 111 -9.97 -13.59 8.43
C ILE A 111 -9.71 -12.11 8.74
N ILE A 112 -10.73 -11.27 8.66
CA ILE A 112 -10.62 -9.84 9.02
C ILE A 112 -10.16 -9.67 10.46
N ASN A 113 -10.68 -10.49 11.38
CA ASN A 113 -10.39 -10.44 12.81
C ASN A 113 -9.16 -11.27 13.25
N LYS A 114 -8.25 -11.65 12.34
CA LYS A 114 -7.04 -12.43 12.65
C LYS A 114 -7.29 -13.82 13.27
N LYS A 115 -8.51 -14.35 13.21
CA LYS A 115 -8.90 -15.67 13.76
C LYS A 115 -8.70 -16.82 12.77
N GLU A 116 -8.43 -16.51 11.51
CA GLU A 116 -8.17 -17.46 10.44
C GLU A 116 -7.17 -16.86 9.46
N SER A 117 -6.25 -17.68 8.94
CA SER A 117 -5.32 -17.25 7.89
C SER A 117 -5.99 -17.34 6.52
N PRO A 118 -5.73 -16.37 5.62
CA PRO A 118 -6.18 -16.46 4.23
C PRO A 118 -5.46 -17.60 3.49
N ASN A 119 -6.09 -18.11 2.44
CA ASN A 119 -5.52 -19.12 1.53
C ASN A 119 -5.19 -18.53 0.15
N GLU A 120 -4.49 -19.30 -0.67
CA GLU A 120 -4.05 -18.88 -2.00
C GLU A 120 -5.21 -18.53 -2.92
N GLU A 121 -6.31 -19.29 -2.85
CA GLU A 121 -7.51 -19.03 -3.64
C GLU A 121 -8.11 -17.65 -3.33
N LEU A 122 -8.07 -17.20 -2.07
CA LEU A 122 -8.54 -15.87 -1.70
C LEU A 122 -7.66 -14.78 -2.33
N PHE A 123 -6.34 -14.95 -2.37
CA PHE A 123 -5.44 -13.96 -3.00
C PHE A 123 -5.75 -13.77 -4.48
N VAL A 124 -5.96 -14.88 -5.20
CA VAL A 124 -6.30 -14.85 -6.63
C VAL A 124 -7.66 -14.19 -6.84
N ARG A 125 -8.65 -14.50 -6.01
CA ARG A 125 -9.98 -13.87 -6.11
C ARG A 125 -9.92 -12.36 -5.86
N LEU A 126 -9.08 -11.90 -4.92
CA LEU A 126 -8.87 -10.47 -4.67
C LEU A 126 -8.21 -9.77 -5.87
N GLU A 127 -7.23 -10.40 -6.50
CA GLU A 127 -6.61 -9.89 -7.72
C GLU A 127 -7.66 -9.69 -8.83
N LEU A 128 -8.42 -10.75 -9.13
CA LEU A 128 -9.44 -10.74 -10.18
C LEU A 128 -10.55 -9.73 -9.88
N HIS A 129 -11.03 -9.67 -8.64
CA HIS A 129 -12.04 -8.70 -8.21
C HIS A 129 -11.53 -7.25 -8.33
N SER A 130 -10.23 -7.04 -8.10
CA SER A 130 -9.60 -5.72 -8.26
C SER A 130 -9.28 -5.37 -9.71
N LYS A 131 -9.73 -6.16 -10.71
CA LYS A 131 -9.36 -6.01 -12.12
C LYS A 131 -7.84 -5.99 -12.32
N ASN A 132 -7.13 -6.83 -11.57
CA ASN A 132 -5.66 -6.97 -11.59
C ASN A 132 -4.88 -5.72 -11.16
N ILE A 133 -5.53 -4.76 -10.48
CA ILE A 133 -4.84 -3.58 -9.94
C ILE A 133 -3.90 -4.00 -8.80
N ILE A 134 -4.37 -4.89 -7.93
CA ILE A 134 -3.58 -5.42 -6.80
C ILE A 134 -3.26 -6.89 -7.10
N PRO A 135 -1.99 -7.23 -7.41
CA PRO A 135 -1.59 -8.60 -7.67
C PRO A 135 -1.81 -9.52 -6.46
N ALA A 136 -2.17 -10.78 -6.70
CA ALA A 136 -2.30 -11.83 -5.68
C ALA A 136 -1.01 -11.98 -4.87
N LEU A 137 0.14 -11.77 -5.52
CA LEU A 137 1.45 -11.79 -4.87
C LEU A 137 1.57 -10.74 -3.75
N TYR A 138 0.90 -9.60 -3.87
CA TYR A 138 0.93 -8.55 -2.83
C TYR A 138 0.16 -9.05 -1.60
N TRP A 139 -1.04 -9.62 -1.82
CA TRP A 139 -1.85 -10.22 -0.77
C TRP A 139 -1.14 -11.37 -0.04
N TYR A 140 -0.44 -12.22 -0.79
CA TYR A 140 0.40 -13.29 -0.24
C TYR A 140 1.57 -12.73 0.60
N LYS A 141 2.36 -11.79 0.05
CA LYS A 141 3.48 -11.19 0.78
C LYS A 141 3.02 -10.52 2.07
N LEU A 142 1.85 -9.87 2.03
CA LEU A 142 1.22 -9.29 3.21
C LEU A 142 0.85 -10.36 4.24
N SER A 143 0.27 -11.50 3.83
CA SER A 143 -0.07 -12.57 4.78
C SER A 143 1.15 -13.20 5.43
N GLU A 144 2.29 -13.24 4.72
CA GLU A 144 3.53 -13.83 5.23
C GLU A 144 4.32 -12.90 6.15
N LYS A 145 4.04 -11.59 6.20
CA LYS A 145 4.74 -10.62 7.07
C LYS A 145 4.79 -11.03 8.53
N VAL A 146 3.68 -11.54 9.08
CA VAL A 146 3.60 -11.99 10.48
C VAL A 146 4.53 -13.18 10.71
N LYS A 147 4.49 -14.17 9.81
CA LYS A 147 5.35 -15.35 9.89
C LYS A 147 6.83 -14.96 9.77
N ALA A 148 7.17 -14.08 8.82
CA ALA A 148 8.51 -13.58 8.64
C ALA A 148 9.02 -12.85 9.89
N HIS A 149 8.18 -12.02 10.52
CA HIS A 149 8.51 -11.38 11.79
C HIS A 149 8.80 -12.43 12.88
N ASN A 150 7.90 -13.40 13.06
CA ASN A 150 8.06 -14.44 14.07
C ASN A 150 9.34 -15.26 13.86
N ILE A 151 9.63 -15.69 12.63
CA ILE A 151 10.88 -16.41 12.31
C ILE A 151 12.10 -15.52 12.60
N ARG A 152 12.01 -14.21 12.35
CA ARG A 152 13.09 -13.25 12.59
C ARG A 152 13.31 -12.95 14.08
N THR A 153 12.31 -13.03 14.94
CA THR A 153 12.45 -12.66 16.37
C THR A 153 12.44 -13.86 17.32
N ASN A 154 12.22 -15.07 16.82
CA ASN A 154 12.13 -16.27 17.65
C ASN A 154 13.52 -16.83 18.04
N ASP A 155 14.08 -16.29 19.13
CA ASP A 155 15.37 -16.73 19.67
C ASP A 155 15.32 -18.10 20.35
N THR A 156 14.17 -18.47 20.92
CA THR A 156 14.01 -19.79 21.55
C THR A 156 14.10 -20.89 20.51
N LEU A 157 13.46 -20.69 19.33
CA LEU A 157 13.57 -21.61 18.20
C LEU A 157 15.01 -21.73 17.70
N ARG A 158 15.78 -20.63 17.67
CA ARG A 158 17.20 -20.70 17.26
C ARG A 158 18.01 -21.57 18.19
N GLU A 159 17.78 -21.42 19.49
CA GLU A 159 18.52 -22.19 20.48
C GLU A 159 18.14 -23.67 20.48
N THR A 160 16.87 -23.98 20.25
CA THR A 160 16.43 -25.38 20.08
C THR A 160 16.95 -26.00 18.79
N GLU A 161 17.00 -25.26 17.68
CA GLU A 161 17.44 -25.78 16.39
C GLU A 161 18.98 -25.85 16.26
N ARG A 162 19.72 -25.03 17.01
CA ARG A 162 21.20 -24.99 16.99
C ARG A 162 21.82 -26.37 17.20
N LYS A 163 21.25 -27.21 18.07
CA LYS A 163 21.75 -28.55 18.37
C LYS A 163 21.67 -29.52 17.18
N PHE A 164 20.84 -29.23 16.18
CA PHE A 164 20.70 -30.03 14.96
C PHE A 164 21.64 -29.59 13.83
N VAL A 165 22.34 -28.46 13.98
CA VAL A 165 23.33 -27.98 13.01
C VAL A 165 24.68 -28.62 13.30
N LEU A 166 24.99 -29.72 12.60
CA LEU A 166 26.18 -30.54 12.86
C LEU A 166 27.49 -29.91 12.37
N LYS A 167 27.43 -29.05 11.34
CA LYS A 167 28.59 -28.34 10.76
C LYS A 167 28.16 -26.95 10.31
N THR A 168 29.00 -25.96 10.55
CA THR A 168 28.86 -24.60 10.02
C THR A 168 29.79 -24.39 8.83
N ILE A 169 29.38 -23.52 7.90
CA ILE A 169 30.21 -23.08 6.76
C ILE A 169 31.32 -22.13 7.20
#